data_AF-A0A1G9JXW8-F1
#
_entry.id   AF-A0A1G9JXW8-F1
#
_cell.length_a   1.000
_cell.length_b   1.000
_cell.length_c   1.000
_cell.angle_alpha   90.00
_cell.angle_beta   90.00
_cell.angle_gamma   90.00
#
_symmetry.space_group_name_H-M   'P 1'
#
loop_
_entity.id
_entity.type
_entity.pdbx_description
1 polymer ?
#
loop_
_entity_poly.entity_id
_entity_poly.type
_entity_poly.pdbx_seq_one_letter_code
_entity_poly.pdbx_strand_id
1 'polypeptide(L)'
;MVMTIRVMSSGRGYEYLLKSVAAGDGDRSLGTPLTRYYTESGCPPGTWLGTGLASLDTGQGPALADGDIVTEEHLARLLGEGVHPVTGAKLGSAYPRLQPPRERIAARVARLDESLTGRQREEAIERIREEEVANKPRTAVAGFDLTFSPPKSVSTVWGVADAPTQALIAQAHHAAMRDTLALLEERVAATHVGRGGVARMPVTGVIATAFDHYDSRAADPQLHTHVVVSNKVQGIDGRWRTLDSRTLHRAVVALSASYNAFLTDHTARLLGVSWMPVDRGKDRNTGWEIDGISAALISEFSRRTTGGVGVEGIEQVKDRLIAEYTAEHGHAPSARMIARLRQQATLETRPEKELHSLAANSGFGTPTSRDEAAHLVAGGFAEAVGVGRAAIANPDLAVRWRHALPENEPDPDTFYTGGPRGYIDYPAADEPVVRASA
;
A
#
# COMPACT_ATOMS: atom_id res chain seq x y z
N MET A 1 -6.26 -8.06 14.17
CA MET A 1 -5.55 -8.74 13.07
C MET A 1 -4.63 -7.72 12.44
N VAL A 2 -3.38 -8.09 12.20
CA VAL A 2 -2.29 -7.19 11.72
C VAL A 2 -1.92 -7.45 10.27
N MET A 3 -2.24 -8.65 9.76
CA MET A 3 -2.14 -8.96 8.34
C MET A 3 -3.54 -9.24 7.79
N THR A 4 -3.91 -8.59 6.68
CA THR A 4 -5.18 -8.86 5.99
C THR A 4 -4.94 -9.43 4.60
N ILE A 5 -5.90 -10.18 4.07
CA ILE A 5 -5.84 -10.72 2.70
C ILE A 5 -6.96 -10.16 1.85
N ARG A 6 -6.64 -9.73 0.64
CA ARG A 6 -7.61 -9.36 -0.39
C ARG A 6 -7.32 -10.07 -1.70
N VAL A 7 -8.37 -10.61 -2.30
CA VAL A 7 -8.28 -11.22 -3.64
C VAL A 7 -8.17 -10.12 -4.68
N MET A 8 -7.17 -10.24 -5.57
CA MET A 8 -6.98 -9.36 -6.71
C MET A 8 -7.52 -9.99 -7.99
N SER A 9 -8.27 -9.21 -8.75
CA SER A 9 -8.81 -9.60 -10.04
C SER A 9 -7.80 -9.38 -11.18
N SER A 10 -7.83 -10.23 -12.19
CA SER A 10 -7.09 -10.02 -13.44
C SER A 10 -7.56 -8.77 -14.19
N GLY A 11 -6.80 -8.36 -15.20
CA GLY A 11 -7.00 -7.11 -15.91
C GLY A 11 -6.51 -5.92 -15.09
N ARG A 12 -7.37 -4.93 -14.84
CA ARG A 12 -7.00 -3.65 -14.21
C ARG A 12 -6.90 -3.69 -12.68
N GLY A 13 -6.91 -4.88 -12.08
CA GLY A 13 -6.90 -5.05 -10.63
C GLY A 13 -5.63 -4.57 -9.94
N TYR A 14 -4.50 -4.45 -10.67
CA TYR A 14 -3.23 -3.95 -10.13
C TYR A 14 -3.12 -2.42 -10.13
N GLU A 15 -3.96 -1.70 -10.89
CA GLU A 15 -3.85 -0.24 -11.04
C GLU A 15 -3.95 0.51 -9.71
N TYR A 16 -4.65 -0.02 -8.70
CA TYR A 16 -4.72 0.64 -7.40
C TYR A 16 -3.37 0.69 -6.67
N LEU A 17 -2.45 -0.24 -6.97
CA LEU A 17 -1.09 -0.23 -6.43
C LEU A 17 -0.29 0.92 -7.03
N LEU A 18 -0.56 1.26 -8.30
CA LEU A 18 0.13 2.33 -9.02
C LEU A 18 -0.43 3.71 -8.69
N LYS A 19 -1.71 3.82 -8.35
CA LYS A 19 -2.36 5.10 -7.98
C LYS A 19 -1.78 5.76 -6.73
N SER A 20 -1.01 5.04 -5.91
CA SER A 20 -0.31 5.58 -4.74
C SER A 20 1.20 5.71 -4.94
N VAL A 21 1.76 5.14 -6.00
CA VAL A 21 3.19 5.26 -6.33
C VAL A 21 3.43 6.61 -7.00
N ALA A 22 4.44 7.34 -6.54
CA ALA A 22 4.77 8.67 -7.06
C ALA A 22 4.94 8.62 -8.58
N ALA A 23 4.43 9.64 -9.28
CA ALA A 23 4.83 9.94 -10.65
C ALA A 23 6.32 10.37 -10.62
N GLY A 24 7.21 9.39 -10.63
CA GLY A 24 8.65 9.55 -10.42
C GLY A 24 9.41 9.83 -11.73
N ASP A 25 9.15 10.99 -12.34
CA ASP A 25 9.97 11.53 -13.43
C ASP A 25 11.04 12.46 -12.84
N GLY A 26 12.20 11.89 -12.48
CA GLY A 26 13.36 12.66 -11.99
C GLY A 26 14.64 11.84 -11.99
N ASP A 27 15.70 12.39 -12.58
CA ASP A 27 16.98 11.75 -12.90
C ASP A 27 17.75 11.23 -11.67
N ARG A 28 18.38 10.06 -11.83
CA ARG A 28 18.77 9.12 -10.76
C ARG A 28 20.29 9.06 -10.60
N SER A 29 20.83 9.72 -9.56
CA SER A 29 22.21 9.51 -9.12
C SER A 29 22.29 8.53 -7.92
N LEU A 30 23.25 7.62 -7.98
CA LEU A 30 23.52 6.51 -7.07
C LEU A 30 24.42 6.99 -5.90
N GLY A 31 23.82 7.25 -4.73
CA GLY A 31 24.58 7.53 -3.52
C GLY A 31 23.70 7.74 -2.28
N THR A 32 23.64 6.70 -1.43
CA THR A 32 22.97 6.61 -0.09
C THR A 32 21.46 6.30 -0.08
N PRO A 33 21.02 5.04 0.17
CA PRO A 33 19.61 4.62 0.06
C PRO A 33 18.67 5.01 1.21
N LEU A 34 19.15 5.16 2.45
CA LEU A 34 18.27 5.17 3.63
C LEU A 34 17.63 6.53 3.95
N THR A 35 18.35 7.64 3.76
CA THR A 35 17.81 8.99 3.99
C THR A 35 16.88 9.44 2.85
N ARG A 36 17.12 8.93 1.64
CA ARG A 36 16.31 9.17 0.44
C ARG A 36 14.85 8.73 0.59
N TYR A 37 14.63 7.63 1.33
CA TYR A 37 13.32 7.07 1.67
C TYR A 37 12.39 8.03 2.42
N TYR A 38 12.94 9.01 3.15
CA TYR A 38 12.19 9.94 4.01
C TYR A 38 12.17 11.39 3.50
N THR A 39 12.99 11.72 2.49
CA THR A 39 13.11 13.09 1.96
C THR A 39 12.42 13.28 0.60
N GLU A 40 11.96 12.20 -0.05
CA GLU A 40 11.29 12.25 -1.35
C GLU A 40 9.76 12.33 -1.22
N SER A 41 9.12 13.11 -2.09
CA SER A 41 7.66 13.26 -2.12
C SER A 41 7.00 12.07 -2.83
N GLY A 42 6.26 11.24 -2.08
CA GLY A 42 5.45 10.12 -2.59
C GLY A 42 5.87 8.73 -2.08
N CYS A 43 5.09 7.68 -2.38
CA CYS A 43 5.45 6.30 -1.97
C CYS A 43 6.57 5.75 -2.88
N PRO A 44 7.53 4.97 -2.34
CA PRO A 44 8.60 4.38 -3.13
C PRO A 44 8.06 3.43 -4.19
N PRO A 45 8.81 3.17 -5.27
CA PRO A 45 8.44 2.15 -6.24
C PRO A 45 8.38 0.79 -5.55
N GLY A 46 7.45 -0.07 -6.00
CA GLY A 46 7.34 -1.42 -5.46
C GLY A 46 8.59 -2.26 -5.74
N THR A 47 8.84 -3.27 -4.90
CA THR A 47 9.98 -4.18 -5.04
C THR A 47 9.55 -5.64 -5.19
N TRP A 48 10.34 -6.43 -5.89
CA TRP A 48 10.12 -7.87 -6.03
C TRP A 48 10.57 -8.64 -4.79
N LEU A 49 9.81 -9.68 -4.43
CA LEU A 49 10.10 -10.59 -3.31
C LEU A 49 9.76 -12.05 -3.65
N GLY A 50 10.36 -12.96 -2.89
CA GLY A 50 10.01 -14.39 -2.87
C GLY A 50 10.93 -15.27 -3.69
N THR A 51 11.11 -16.52 -3.24
CA THR A 51 12.04 -17.47 -3.87
C THR A 51 11.53 -17.96 -5.23
N GLY A 52 10.24 -17.77 -5.51
CA GLY A 52 9.62 -18.09 -6.80
C GLY A 52 10.14 -17.22 -7.94
N LEU A 53 10.81 -16.09 -7.68
CA LEU A 53 11.42 -15.26 -8.72
C LEU A 53 12.43 -16.04 -9.58
N ALA A 54 13.15 -16.99 -8.98
CA ALA A 54 14.08 -17.85 -9.71
C ALA A 54 13.38 -18.68 -10.81
N SER A 55 12.09 -18.97 -10.68
CA SER A 55 11.32 -19.67 -11.72
C SER A 55 11.05 -18.83 -12.96
N LEU A 56 11.22 -17.51 -12.88
CA LEU A 56 11.11 -16.58 -14.00
C LEU A 56 12.43 -16.43 -14.76
N ASP A 57 13.55 -16.92 -14.24
CA ASP A 57 14.79 -16.90 -15.00
C ASP A 57 14.74 -17.98 -16.09
N THR A 58 14.52 -17.53 -17.33
CA THR A 58 14.51 -18.36 -18.52
C THR A 58 15.79 -18.25 -19.34
N GLY A 59 16.77 -17.46 -18.88
CA GLY A 59 17.93 -17.04 -19.66
C GLY A 59 17.60 -16.09 -20.82
N GLN A 60 16.33 -15.70 -20.98
CA GLN A 60 15.87 -14.73 -21.98
C GLN A 60 15.47 -13.43 -21.29
N GLY A 61 16.33 -12.41 -21.40
CA GLY A 61 16.15 -11.12 -20.74
C GLY A 61 16.77 -11.06 -19.34
N PRO A 62 16.68 -9.90 -18.65
CA PRO A 62 17.21 -9.75 -17.31
C PRO A 62 16.43 -10.63 -16.32
N ALA A 63 17.17 -11.37 -15.49
CA ALA A 63 16.60 -12.11 -14.37
C ALA A 63 16.11 -11.12 -13.30
N LEU A 64 14.92 -11.37 -12.76
CA LEU A 64 14.39 -10.60 -11.64
C LEU A 64 14.93 -11.16 -10.32
N ALA A 65 15.49 -10.30 -9.50
CA ALA A 65 15.99 -10.63 -8.17
C ALA A 65 15.12 -10.01 -7.05
N ASP A 66 15.27 -10.54 -5.84
CA ASP A 66 14.67 -9.94 -4.63
C ASP A 66 15.21 -8.51 -4.46
N GLY A 67 14.30 -7.56 -4.24
CA GLY A 67 14.62 -6.14 -4.10
C GLY A 67 14.62 -5.35 -5.42
N ASP A 68 14.53 -6.01 -6.59
CA ASP A 68 14.44 -5.31 -7.87
C ASP A 68 13.17 -4.46 -7.95
N ILE A 69 13.25 -3.33 -8.64
CA ILE A 69 12.11 -2.42 -8.83
C ILE A 69 11.05 -3.07 -9.74
N VAL A 70 9.80 -2.97 -9.30
CA VAL A 70 8.61 -3.39 -10.05
C VAL A 70 8.17 -2.24 -10.94
N THR A 71 8.00 -2.51 -12.24
CA THR A 71 7.45 -1.56 -13.21
C THR A 71 5.95 -1.79 -13.41
N GLU A 72 5.24 -0.80 -13.95
CA GLU A 72 3.85 -0.96 -14.35
C GLU A 72 3.67 -2.09 -15.37
N GLU A 73 4.57 -2.20 -16.35
CA GLU A 73 4.55 -3.26 -17.36
C GLU A 73 4.68 -4.65 -16.73
N HIS A 74 5.54 -4.80 -15.72
CA HIS A 74 5.66 -6.06 -14.99
C HIS A 74 4.31 -6.48 -14.37
N LEU A 75 3.62 -5.54 -13.72
CA LEU A 75 2.32 -5.80 -13.09
C LEU A 75 1.23 -6.07 -14.14
N ALA A 76 1.21 -5.31 -15.23
CA ALA A 76 0.27 -5.50 -16.33
C ALA A 76 0.38 -6.90 -16.91
N ARG A 77 1.60 -7.38 -17.16
CA ARG A 77 1.86 -8.72 -17.70
C ARG A 77 1.55 -9.82 -16.69
N LEU A 78 2.07 -9.72 -15.47
CA LEU A 78 1.91 -10.79 -14.48
C LEU A 78 0.51 -10.85 -13.88
N LEU A 79 -0.01 -9.73 -13.38
CA LEU A 79 -1.30 -9.67 -12.69
C LEU A 79 -2.45 -9.35 -13.64
N GLY A 80 -2.21 -8.54 -14.68
CA GLY A 80 -3.24 -8.24 -15.67
C GLY A 80 -3.52 -9.43 -16.60
N GLU A 81 -2.47 -9.95 -17.23
CA GLU A 81 -2.57 -10.95 -18.31
C GLU A 81 -2.25 -12.39 -17.87
N GLY A 82 -1.45 -12.56 -16.81
CA GLY A 82 -1.04 -13.89 -16.32
C GLY A 82 0.12 -14.49 -17.11
N VAL A 83 0.99 -13.63 -17.64
CA VAL A 83 2.17 -13.99 -18.43
C VAL A 83 3.45 -13.53 -17.73
N HIS A 84 4.59 -13.91 -18.29
CA HIS A 84 5.90 -13.59 -17.74
C HIS A 84 6.13 -12.07 -17.70
N PRO A 85 6.54 -11.48 -16.56
CA PRO A 85 6.68 -10.03 -16.43
C PRO A 85 7.72 -9.42 -17.38
N VAL A 86 8.86 -10.10 -17.59
CA VAL A 86 9.94 -9.62 -18.48
C VAL A 86 9.74 -9.99 -19.96
N THR A 87 9.40 -11.24 -20.27
CA THR A 87 9.37 -11.74 -21.66
C THR A 87 7.98 -11.81 -22.29
N GLY A 88 6.90 -11.73 -21.52
CA GLY A 88 5.54 -11.99 -22.00
C GLY A 88 5.24 -13.47 -22.30
N ALA A 89 6.16 -14.39 -22.02
CA ALA A 89 5.95 -15.82 -22.21
C ALA A 89 4.80 -16.38 -21.34
N LYS A 90 4.17 -17.48 -21.77
CA LYS A 90 3.03 -18.07 -21.05
C LYS A 90 3.46 -18.71 -19.72
N LEU A 91 2.79 -18.34 -18.63
CA LEU A 91 2.90 -18.99 -17.33
C LEU A 91 1.75 -19.99 -17.12
N GLY A 92 1.74 -21.04 -17.92
CA GLY A 92 0.66 -22.03 -17.95
C GLY A 92 -0.61 -21.51 -18.64
N SER A 93 -1.79 -21.91 -18.16
CA SER A 93 -3.07 -21.49 -18.76
C SER A 93 -3.35 -20.00 -18.53
N ALA A 94 -3.84 -19.29 -19.53
CA ALA A 94 -4.28 -17.90 -19.36
C ALA A 94 -5.37 -17.78 -18.29
N TYR A 95 -5.53 -16.59 -17.69
CA TYR A 95 -6.64 -16.35 -16.78
C TYR A 95 -7.98 -16.56 -17.50
N PRO A 96 -8.96 -17.23 -16.87
CA PRO A 96 -10.25 -17.49 -17.50
C PRO A 96 -10.97 -16.18 -17.81
N ARG A 97 -11.38 -16.00 -19.06
CA ARG A 97 -12.29 -14.92 -19.46
C ARG A 97 -13.70 -15.29 -19.00
N LEU A 98 -14.12 -14.70 -17.88
CA LEU A 98 -15.47 -14.93 -17.34
C LEU A 98 -16.46 -14.02 -18.09
N GLN A 99 -17.55 -14.61 -18.58
CA GLN A 99 -18.53 -13.89 -19.39
C GLN A 99 -19.15 -12.71 -18.61
N PRO A 100 -19.25 -11.51 -19.22
CA PRO A 100 -19.88 -10.37 -18.57
C PRO A 100 -21.37 -10.64 -18.28
N PRO A 101 -21.98 -9.98 -17.29
CA PRO A 101 -23.37 -10.23 -16.89
C PRO A 101 -24.36 -10.19 -18.06
N ARG A 102 -24.17 -9.26 -19.01
CA ARG A 102 -25.01 -9.14 -20.21
C ARG A 102 -25.04 -10.43 -21.05
N GLU A 103 -23.89 -11.05 -21.26
CA GLU A 103 -23.79 -12.30 -22.03
C GLU A 103 -24.38 -13.48 -21.26
N ARG A 104 -24.18 -13.54 -19.93
CA ARG A 104 -24.78 -14.57 -19.09
C ARG A 104 -26.31 -14.47 -19.06
N ILE A 105 -26.84 -13.25 -18.96
CA ILE A 105 -28.27 -12.96 -19.05
C ILE A 105 -28.79 -13.43 -20.41
N ALA A 106 -28.15 -13.03 -21.52
CA ALA A 106 -28.55 -13.46 -22.86
C ALA A 106 -28.56 -14.98 -23.01
N ALA A 107 -27.54 -15.67 -22.50
CA ALA A 107 -27.45 -17.13 -22.54
C ALA A 107 -28.53 -17.82 -21.68
N ARG A 108 -28.89 -17.27 -20.52
CA ARG A 108 -29.98 -17.80 -19.68
C ARG A 108 -31.35 -17.52 -20.29
N VAL A 109 -31.55 -16.34 -20.88
CA VAL A 109 -32.78 -15.98 -21.60
C VAL A 109 -32.98 -16.87 -22.83
N ALA A 110 -31.91 -17.22 -23.54
CA ALA A 110 -31.95 -18.14 -24.69
C ALA A 110 -32.30 -19.59 -24.30
N ARG A 111 -32.21 -19.96 -23.01
CA ARG A 111 -32.60 -21.28 -22.48
C ARG A 111 -33.96 -21.28 -21.81
N LEU A 112 -34.69 -20.16 -21.82
CA LEU A 112 -36.07 -20.14 -21.35
C LEU A 112 -36.92 -21.06 -22.22
N ASP A 113 -37.86 -21.75 -21.58
CA ASP A 113 -38.81 -22.62 -22.25
C ASP A 113 -39.58 -21.84 -23.34
N GLU A 114 -39.65 -22.41 -24.54
CA GLU A 114 -40.32 -21.81 -25.70
C GLU A 114 -41.83 -21.63 -25.48
N SER A 115 -42.42 -22.38 -24.55
CA SER A 115 -43.83 -22.27 -24.18
C SER A 115 -44.16 -21.04 -23.32
N LEU A 116 -43.17 -20.38 -22.72
CA LEU A 116 -43.38 -19.14 -21.97
C LEU A 116 -43.66 -17.98 -22.93
N THR A 117 -44.83 -17.35 -22.81
CA THR A 117 -45.24 -16.23 -23.67
C THR A 117 -45.74 -15.02 -22.85
N GLY A 118 -45.73 -13.84 -23.48
CA GLY A 118 -46.21 -12.60 -22.88
C GLY A 118 -45.59 -12.29 -21.50
N ARG A 119 -46.45 -11.94 -20.54
CA ARG A 119 -46.05 -11.51 -19.18
C ARG A 119 -45.20 -12.54 -18.43
N GLN A 120 -45.46 -13.83 -18.60
CA GLN A 120 -44.71 -14.90 -17.92
C GLN A 120 -43.25 -14.96 -18.38
N ARG A 121 -43.02 -14.70 -19.68
CA ARG A 121 -41.67 -14.64 -20.24
C ARG A 121 -40.94 -13.38 -19.77
N GLU A 122 -41.63 -12.25 -19.71
CA GLU A 122 -41.07 -10.99 -19.20
C GLU A 122 -40.65 -11.11 -17.73
N GLU A 123 -41.50 -11.66 -16.86
CA GLU A 123 -41.18 -11.91 -15.46
C GLU A 123 -40.00 -12.87 -15.28
N ALA A 124 -39.90 -13.89 -16.12
CA ALA A 124 -38.76 -14.81 -16.11
C ALA A 124 -37.45 -14.13 -16.53
N ILE A 125 -37.49 -13.22 -17.51
CA ILE A 125 -36.34 -12.43 -17.94
C ILE A 125 -35.90 -11.46 -16.85
N GLU A 126 -36.83 -10.74 -16.22
CA GLU A 126 -36.51 -9.81 -15.14
C GLU A 126 -35.93 -10.54 -13.93
N ARG A 127 -36.49 -11.69 -13.53
CA ARG A 127 -35.87 -12.52 -12.48
C ARG A 127 -34.44 -12.95 -12.84
N ILE A 128 -34.19 -13.36 -14.09
CA ILE A 128 -32.82 -13.69 -14.55
C ILE A 128 -31.90 -12.46 -14.46
N ARG A 129 -32.38 -11.28 -14.85
CA ARG A 129 -31.62 -10.03 -14.75
C ARG A 129 -31.29 -9.72 -13.29
N GLU A 130 -32.29 -9.73 -12.42
CA GLU A 130 -32.12 -9.49 -10.98
C GLU A 130 -31.13 -10.47 -10.36
N GLU A 131 -31.25 -11.77 -10.64
CA GLU A 131 -30.32 -12.79 -10.14
C GLU A 131 -28.88 -12.59 -10.68
N GLU A 132 -28.71 -12.32 -11.98
CA GLU A 132 -27.38 -12.14 -12.57
C GLU A 132 -26.73 -10.81 -12.21
N VAL A 133 -27.51 -9.76 -11.95
CA VAL A 133 -27.05 -8.46 -11.43
C VAL A 133 -26.72 -8.56 -9.95
N ALA A 134 -27.54 -9.26 -9.16
CA ALA A 134 -27.25 -9.55 -7.76
C ALA A 134 -25.99 -10.42 -7.60
N ASN A 135 -25.72 -11.30 -8.56
CA ASN A 135 -24.46 -12.04 -8.65
C ASN A 135 -23.33 -11.14 -9.12
N LYS A 136 -22.50 -10.68 -8.17
CA LYS A 136 -21.27 -9.93 -8.48
C LYS A 136 -20.47 -10.64 -9.59
N PRO A 137 -20.05 -9.91 -10.65
CA PRO A 137 -19.28 -10.51 -11.72
C PRO A 137 -18.04 -11.16 -11.13
N ARG A 138 -17.91 -12.47 -11.36
CA ARG A 138 -16.72 -13.21 -10.98
C ARG A 138 -15.62 -12.77 -11.93
N THR A 139 -14.51 -12.30 -11.39
CA THR A 139 -13.27 -12.04 -12.14
C THR A 139 -12.28 -13.15 -11.84
N ALA A 140 -11.38 -13.43 -12.78
CA ALA A 140 -10.31 -14.38 -12.53
C ALA A 140 -9.40 -13.83 -11.43
N VAL A 141 -8.94 -14.70 -10.54
CA VAL A 141 -8.02 -14.30 -9.46
C VAL A 141 -6.61 -14.23 -10.03
N ALA A 142 -6.04 -13.03 -10.02
CA ALA A 142 -4.68 -12.77 -10.47
C ALA A 142 -3.65 -12.91 -9.35
N GLY A 143 -4.03 -12.58 -8.13
CA GLY A 143 -3.14 -12.61 -6.97
C GLY A 143 -3.87 -12.36 -5.66
N PHE A 144 -3.10 -12.30 -4.59
CA PHE A 144 -3.55 -12.09 -3.22
C PHE A 144 -2.72 -10.96 -2.60
N ASP A 145 -3.37 -9.86 -2.29
CA ASP A 145 -2.78 -8.75 -1.55
C ASP A 145 -2.79 -9.09 -0.06
N LEU A 146 -1.61 -9.35 0.48
CA LEU A 146 -1.33 -9.51 1.90
C LEU A 146 -0.87 -8.15 2.43
N THR A 147 -1.77 -7.42 3.07
CA THR A 147 -1.43 -6.13 3.67
C THR A 147 -0.90 -6.36 5.07
N PHE A 148 0.38 -6.06 5.28
CA PHE A 148 1.06 -6.12 6.57
C PHE A 148 0.97 -4.77 7.26
N SER A 149 0.35 -4.72 8.44
CA SER A 149 0.22 -3.51 9.25
C SER A 149 0.74 -3.82 10.65
N PRO A 150 1.83 -3.18 11.11
CA PRO A 150 2.31 -3.36 12.48
C PRO A 150 1.26 -2.89 13.50
N PRO A 151 1.38 -3.30 14.77
CA PRO A 151 0.57 -2.76 15.87
C PRO A 151 0.64 -1.25 15.93
N LYS A 152 -0.41 -0.62 16.47
CA LYS A 152 -0.54 0.83 16.36
C LYS A 152 0.54 1.55 17.14
N SER A 153 0.98 1.02 18.29
CA SER A 153 2.13 1.56 19.03
C SER A 153 3.39 1.68 18.17
N VAL A 154 3.67 0.71 17.30
CA VAL A 154 4.80 0.78 16.36
C VAL A 154 4.61 1.92 15.35
N SER A 155 3.42 2.02 14.72
CA SER A 155 3.14 3.12 13.78
C SER A 155 3.15 4.49 14.47
N THR A 156 2.72 4.56 15.73
CA THR A 156 2.75 5.76 16.56
C THR A 156 4.19 6.19 16.85
N VAL A 157 5.05 5.28 17.31
CA VAL A 157 6.48 5.56 17.50
C VAL A 157 7.11 5.99 16.19
N TRP A 158 6.84 5.26 15.10
CA TRP A 158 7.33 5.61 13.76
C TRP A 158 6.92 7.03 13.34
N GLY A 159 5.65 7.42 13.58
CA GLY A 159 5.14 8.73 13.19
C GLY A 159 5.76 9.93 13.90
N VAL A 160 6.37 9.73 15.08
CA VAL A 160 6.96 10.82 15.89
C VAL A 160 8.48 10.70 16.06
N ALA A 161 9.07 9.60 15.57
CA ALA A 161 10.49 9.31 15.69
C ALA A 161 11.34 10.13 14.71
N ASP A 162 12.64 10.26 15.02
CA ASP A 162 13.63 10.80 14.10
C ASP A 162 13.93 9.83 12.93
N ALA A 163 14.48 10.35 11.83
CA ALA A 163 14.71 9.57 10.62
C ALA A 163 15.55 8.28 10.84
N PRO A 164 16.62 8.27 11.66
CA PRO A 164 17.33 7.03 11.98
C PRO A 164 16.45 5.97 12.66
N THR A 165 15.64 6.37 13.65
CA THR A 165 14.74 5.44 14.35
C THR A 165 13.61 4.96 13.44
N GLN A 166 13.06 5.84 12.60
CA GLN A 166 12.08 5.46 11.58
C GLN A 166 12.63 4.38 10.64
N ALA A 167 13.89 4.52 10.21
CA ALA A 167 14.56 3.55 9.36
C ALA A 167 14.74 2.18 10.04
N LEU A 168 15.10 2.17 11.33
CA LEU A 168 15.19 0.93 12.10
C LEU A 168 13.83 0.23 12.27
N ILE A 169 12.75 1.00 12.46
CA ILE A 169 11.40 0.45 12.53
C ILE A 169 10.96 -0.11 11.16
N ALA A 170 11.24 0.60 10.07
CA ALA A 170 10.95 0.11 8.71
C ALA A 170 11.75 -1.16 8.40
N GLN A 171 13.03 -1.21 8.79
CA GLN A 171 13.86 -2.41 8.69
C GLN A 171 13.26 -3.59 9.47
N ALA A 172 12.83 -3.37 10.72
CA ALA A 172 12.20 -4.40 11.55
C ALA A 172 10.89 -4.90 10.92
N HIS A 173 10.09 -3.99 10.35
CA HIS A 173 8.87 -4.29 9.63
C HIS A 173 9.13 -5.18 8.41
N HIS A 174 10.05 -4.78 7.53
CA HIS A 174 10.40 -5.54 6.34
C HIS A 174 11.04 -6.89 6.66
N ALA A 175 11.87 -6.98 7.70
CA ALA A 175 12.43 -8.25 8.17
C ALA A 175 11.33 -9.21 8.64
N ALA A 176 10.40 -8.73 9.48
CA ALA A 176 9.26 -9.53 9.94
C ALA A 176 8.38 -10.00 8.78
N MET A 177 8.21 -9.16 7.75
CA MET A 177 7.49 -9.54 6.54
C MET A 177 8.20 -10.64 5.75
N ARG A 178 9.52 -10.51 5.55
CA ARG A 178 10.34 -11.52 4.86
C ARG A 178 10.29 -12.87 5.59
N ASP A 179 10.41 -12.88 6.91
CA ASP A 179 10.29 -14.11 7.71
C ASP A 179 8.89 -14.72 7.61
N THR A 180 7.85 -13.89 7.59
CA THR A 180 6.47 -14.37 7.38
C THR A 180 6.27 -14.94 5.98
N LEU A 181 6.89 -14.35 4.95
CA LEU A 181 6.83 -14.83 3.58
C LEU A 181 7.60 -16.15 3.43
N ALA A 182 8.75 -16.29 4.07
CA ALA A 182 9.49 -17.55 4.12
C ALA A 182 8.67 -18.67 4.77
N LEU A 183 7.99 -18.38 5.89
CA LEU A 183 7.06 -19.33 6.52
C LEU A 183 5.88 -19.69 5.61
N LEU A 184 5.34 -18.70 4.88
CA LEU A 184 4.30 -18.92 3.89
C LEU A 184 4.79 -19.88 2.80
N GLU A 185 5.98 -19.66 2.24
CA GLU A 185 6.56 -20.51 1.19
C GLU A 185 6.79 -21.94 1.69
N GLU A 186 7.34 -22.09 2.89
CA GLU A 186 7.69 -23.40 3.47
C GLU A 186 6.45 -24.22 3.86
N ARG A 187 5.44 -23.59 4.47
CA ARG A 187 4.34 -24.32 5.14
C ARG A 187 2.99 -24.22 4.42
N VAL A 188 2.76 -23.16 3.66
CA VAL A 188 1.42 -22.80 3.15
C VAL A 188 1.34 -22.83 1.63
N ALA A 189 2.38 -22.39 0.93
CA ALA A 189 2.39 -22.28 -0.51
C ALA A 189 2.41 -23.66 -1.16
N ALA A 190 1.45 -23.89 -2.06
CA ALA A 190 1.34 -25.12 -2.81
C ALA A 190 0.42 -24.93 -4.00
N THR A 191 0.41 -25.93 -4.88
CA THR A 191 -0.52 -26.03 -6.00
C THR A 191 -1.23 -27.38 -6.01
N HIS A 192 -2.36 -27.45 -6.71
CA HIS A 192 -3.12 -28.68 -6.90
C HIS A 192 -2.66 -29.42 -8.16
N VAL A 193 -2.53 -30.74 -8.07
CA VAL A 193 -2.12 -31.64 -9.15
C VAL A 193 -3.08 -32.83 -9.27
N GLY A 194 -3.01 -33.53 -10.41
CA GLY A 194 -3.93 -34.61 -10.76
C GLY A 194 -5.27 -34.12 -11.30
N ARG A 195 -6.03 -35.03 -11.92
CA ARG A 195 -7.35 -34.72 -12.50
C ARG A 195 -8.28 -34.23 -11.38
N GLY A 196 -8.80 -33.02 -11.54
CA GLY A 196 -9.68 -32.39 -10.53
C GLY A 196 -8.96 -31.85 -9.28
N GLY A 197 -7.63 -31.79 -9.26
CA GLY A 197 -6.88 -31.24 -8.13
C GLY A 197 -6.92 -32.12 -6.87
N VAL A 198 -6.83 -33.43 -7.06
CA VAL A 198 -6.96 -34.43 -5.98
C VAL A 198 -5.76 -34.50 -5.04
N ALA A 199 -4.60 -33.96 -5.45
CA ALA A 199 -3.39 -33.94 -4.65
C ALA A 199 -2.80 -32.53 -4.57
N ARG A 200 -2.09 -32.26 -3.48
CA ARG A 200 -1.39 -30.99 -3.24
C ARG A 200 0.12 -31.22 -3.37
N MET A 201 0.80 -30.29 -4.00
CA MET A 201 2.24 -30.35 -4.25
C MET A 201 2.91 -29.03 -3.87
N PRO A 202 4.11 -29.05 -3.27
CA PRO A 202 4.90 -27.85 -3.04
C PRO A 202 5.18 -27.07 -4.33
N VAL A 203 5.40 -25.78 -4.18
CA VAL A 203 5.85 -24.88 -5.25
C VAL A 203 7.32 -24.55 -5.04
N THR A 204 8.02 -24.12 -6.09
CA THR A 204 9.41 -23.66 -5.99
C THR A 204 9.55 -22.48 -5.02
N GLY A 205 8.53 -21.63 -4.98
CA GLY A 205 8.42 -20.45 -4.13
C GLY A 205 7.24 -19.60 -4.60
N VAL A 206 6.99 -18.47 -3.93
CA VAL A 206 6.03 -17.48 -4.40
C VAL A 206 6.72 -16.36 -5.15
N ILE A 207 5.98 -15.73 -6.07
CA ILE A 207 6.38 -14.50 -6.74
C ILE A 207 5.52 -13.41 -6.13
N ALA A 208 6.14 -12.41 -5.51
CA ALA A 208 5.43 -11.34 -4.84
C ALA A 208 6.01 -9.96 -5.17
N THR A 209 5.18 -8.93 -5.01
CA THR A 209 5.59 -7.53 -5.09
C THR A 209 5.19 -6.80 -3.82
N ALA A 210 6.05 -5.94 -3.28
CA ALA A 210 5.82 -5.18 -2.06
C ALA A 210 5.74 -3.68 -2.34
N PHE A 211 4.72 -3.02 -1.79
CA PHE A 211 4.50 -1.58 -1.90
C PHE A 211 4.31 -0.98 -0.51
N ASP A 212 5.27 -0.17 -0.07
CA ASP A 212 5.21 0.53 1.21
C ASP A 212 4.29 1.74 1.14
N HIS A 213 3.48 1.91 2.17
CA HIS A 213 2.63 3.07 2.41
C HIS A 213 2.82 3.56 3.85
N TYR A 214 2.65 4.86 4.06
CA TYR A 214 3.06 5.54 5.29
C TYR A 214 1.93 6.27 6.01
N ASP A 215 0.85 6.55 5.28
CA ASP A 215 -0.29 7.31 5.73
C ASP A 215 -1.56 6.45 5.72
N SER A 216 -2.39 6.65 6.74
CA SER A 216 -3.77 6.23 6.67
C SER A 216 -4.54 7.18 5.75
N ARG A 217 -5.73 6.78 5.32
CA ARG A 217 -6.63 7.68 4.55
C ARG A 217 -7.08 8.91 5.33
N ALA A 218 -6.91 8.91 6.65
CA ALA A 218 -7.18 10.06 7.52
C ALA A 218 -5.89 10.81 7.88
N ALA A 219 -4.82 10.64 7.10
CA ALA A 219 -3.47 11.19 7.32
C ALA A 219 -2.79 10.76 8.63
N ASP A 220 -3.34 9.81 9.38
CA ASP A 220 -2.66 9.24 10.56
C ASP A 220 -1.39 8.46 10.12
N PRO A 221 -0.27 8.52 10.86
CA PRO A 221 0.89 7.67 10.62
C PRO A 221 0.49 6.19 10.64
N GLN A 222 0.61 5.52 9.50
CA GLN A 222 0.26 4.12 9.34
C GLN A 222 1.23 3.48 8.37
N LEU A 223 2.41 3.10 8.87
CA LEU A 223 3.32 2.22 8.15
C LEU A 223 2.57 0.93 7.80
N HIS A 224 2.45 0.60 6.52
CA HIS A 224 1.92 -0.68 6.08
C HIS A 224 2.45 -1.02 4.70
N THR A 225 2.62 -2.31 4.43
CA THR A 225 3.11 -2.77 3.13
C THR A 225 2.12 -3.72 2.50
N HIS A 226 1.76 -3.45 1.24
CA HIS A 226 0.97 -4.35 0.41
C HIS A 226 1.89 -5.36 -0.28
N VAL A 227 1.83 -6.62 0.13
CA VAL A 227 2.56 -7.71 -0.53
C VAL A 227 1.61 -8.48 -1.42
N VAL A 228 1.71 -8.28 -2.72
CA VAL A 228 0.86 -8.94 -3.70
C VAL A 228 1.52 -10.23 -4.16
N VAL A 229 1.02 -11.35 -3.66
CA VAL A 229 1.43 -12.69 -4.07
C VAL A 229 0.71 -13.07 -5.36
N SER A 230 1.47 -13.39 -6.40
CA SER A 230 0.94 -13.85 -7.67
C SER A 230 0.19 -15.17 -7.51
N ASN A 231 -0.95 -15.29 -8.20
CA ASN A 231 -1.65 -16.57 -8.32
C ASN A 231 -0.94 -17.51 -9.30
N LYS A 232 0.08 -17.06 -10.04
CA LYS A 232 0.93 -17.89 -10.90
C LYS A 232 2.12 -18.41 -10.10
N VAL A 233 2.21 -19.73 -9.98
CA VAL A 233 3.29 -20.41 -9.27
C VAL A 233 3.82 -21.58 -10.09
N GLN A 234 5.12 -21.82 -10.00
CA GLN A 234 5.74 -23.01 -10.57
C GLN A 234 5.76 -24.12 -9.52
N GLY A 235 5.20 -25.28 -9.85
CA GLY A 235 5.36 -26.48 -9.03
C GLY A 235 6.81 -26.96 -9.04
N ILE A 236 7.21 -27.75 -8.04
CA ILE A 236 8.55 -28.39 -8.03
C ILE A 236 8.79 -29.34 -9.23
N ASP A 237 7.75 -29.65 -10.00
CA ASP A 237 7.82 -30.37 -11.27
C ASP A 237 8.07 -29.45 -12.48
N GLY A 238 8.39 -28.17 -12.26
CA GLY A 238 8.68 -27.18 -13.28
C GLY A 238 7.45 -26.62 -14.01
N ARG A 239 6.23 -27.08 -13.66
CA ARG A 239 5.00 -26.68 -14.39
C ARG A 239 4.26 -25.56 -13.68
N TRP A 240 3.85 -24.57 -14.48
CA TRP A 240 3.08 -23.40 -14.04
C TRP A 240 1.61 -23.73 -13.77
N ARG A 241 1.12 -23.33 -12.60
CA ARG A 241 -0.25 -23.56 -12.10
C ARG A 241 -0.73 -22.40 -11.24
N THR A 242 -1.91 -22.58 -10.65
CA THR A 242 -2.49 -21.64 -9.68
C THR A 242 -2.11 -21.98 -8.24
N LEU A 243 -1.95 -20.98 -7.40
CA LEU A 243 -1.74 -21.15 -5.96
C LEU A 243 -3.00 -21.72 -5.28
N ASP A 244 -2.81 -22.60 -4.29
CA ASP A 244 -3.89 -23.12 -3.44
C ASP A 244 -4.43 -22.05 -2.49
N SER A 245 -5.36 -21.24 -2.99
CA SER A 245 -5.95 -20.14 -2.25
C SER A 245 -6.73 -20.58 -1.01
N ARG A 246 -7.27 -21.80 -0.97
CA ARG A 246 -8.04 -22.29 0.19
C ARG A 246 -7.15 -22.46 1.40
N THR A 247 -5.99 -23.08 1.22
CA THR A 247 -5.00 -23.24 2.28
C THR A 247 -4.43 -21.88 2.70
N LEU A 248 -4.14 -20.99 1.74
CA LEU A 248 -3.71 -19.63 2.03
C LEU A 248 -4.71 -18.88 2.93
N HIS A 249 -6.00 -18.85 2.56
CA HIS A 249 -7.05 -18.19 3.35
C HIS A 249 -7.22 -18.79 4.75
N ARG A 250 -7.06 -20.11 4.91
CA ARG A 250 -7.11 -20.78 6.23
C ARG A 250 -5.91 -20.42 7.10
N ALA A 251 -4.76 -20.13 6.49
CA ALA A 251 -3.51 -19.82 7.20
C ALA A 251 -3.36 -18.34 7.61
N VAL A 252 -4.21 -17.42 7.11
CA VAL A 252 -4.06 -15.97 7.33
C VAL A 252 -3.90 -15.58 8.80
N VAL A 253 -4.68 -16.20 9.70
CA VAL A 253 -4.60 -15.89 11.13
C VAL A 253 -3.25 -16.34 11.72
N ALA A 254 -2.76 -17.51 11.33
CA ALA A 254 -1.46 -18.03 11.77
C ALA A 254 -0.33 -17.15 11.24
N LEU A 255 -0.33 -16.83 9.94
CA LEU A 255 0.65 -15.92 9.32
C LEU A 255 0.62 -14.53 9.95
N SER A 256 -0.58 -14.00 10.25
CA SER A 256 -0.72 -12.73 10.98
C SER A 256 -0.14 -12.79 12.38
N ALA A 257 -0.22 -13.92 13.08
CA ALA A 257 0.36 -14.09 14.40
C ALA A 257 1.89 -14.24 14.33
N SER A 258 2.40 -14.97 13.34
CA SER A 258 3.83 -15.09 13.07
C SER A 258 4.47 -13.74 12.74
N TYR A 259 3.83 -12.93 11.88
CA TYR A 259 4.30 -11.57 11.60
C TYR A 259 4.43 -10.72 12.87
N ASN A 260 3.43 -10.77 13.77
CA ASN A 260 3.52 -10.08 15.05
C ASN A 260 4.69 -10.58 15.89
N ALA A 261 4.89 -11.90 15.99
CA ALA A 261 5.99 -12.48 16.75
C ALA A 261 7.36 -12.03 16.20
N PHE A 262 7.55 -12.10 14.88
CA PHE A 262 8.79 -11.65 14.24
C PHE A 262 8.99 -10.14 14.40
N LEU A 263 7.95 -9.33 14.27
CA LEU A 263 8.05 -7.89 14.46
C LEU A 263 8.44 -7.54 15.89
N THR A 264 7.80 -8.16 16.88
CA THR A 264 8.14 -7.99 18.30
C THR A 264 9.61 -8.33 18.56
N ASP A 265 10.08 -9.44 18.01
CA ASP A 265 11.46 -9.90 18.14
C ASP A 265 12.48 -8.97 17.45
N HIS A 266 12.22 -8.56 16.21
CA HIS A 266 13.08 -7.62 15.47
C HIS A 266 13.15 -6.24 16.12
N THR A 267 12.00 -5.69 16.52
CA THR A 267 11.96 -4.38 17.19
C THR A 267 12.63 -4.42 18.57
N ALA A 268 12.43 -5.48 19.35
CA ALA A 268 13.12 -5.64 20.63
C ALA A 268 14.64 -5.66 20.46
N ARG A 269 15.17 -6.36 19.44
CA ARG A 269 16.61 -6.39 19.15
C ARG A 269 17.17 -5.08 18.62
N LEU A 270 16.47 -4.44 17.68
CA LEU A 270 16.97 -3.26 16.97
C LEU A 270 16.80 -1.97 17.76
N LEU A 271 15.71 -1.86 18.54
CA LEU A 271 15.32 -0.63 19.24
C LEU A 271 15.40 -0.76 20.77
N GLY A 272 15.60 -1.98 21.30
CA GLY A 272 15.61 -2.21 22.75
C GLY A 272 14.26 -2.04 23.43
N VAL A 273 13.16 -2.11 22.67
CA VAL A 273 11.80 -1.91 23.20
C VAL A 273 11.26 -3.17 23.88
N SER A 274 10.48 -2.95 24.95
CA SER A 274 9.71 -3.98 25.64
C SER A 274 8.27 -4.01 25.11
N TRP A 275 7.57 -5.13 25.32
CA TRP A 275 6.23 -5.35 24.81
C TRP A 275 5.28 -5.80 25.92
N MET A 276 4.04 -5.32 25.88
CA MET A 276 2.98 -5.73 26.79
C MET A 276 1.80 -6.37 26.02
N PRO A 277 1.16 -7.41 26.59
CA PRO A 277 -0.04 -7.98 26.01
C PRO A 277 -1.23 -7.04 26.19
N VAL A 278 -2.08 -6.96 25.17
CA VAL A 278 -3.32 -6.18 25.18
C VAL A 278 -4.50 -7.13 24.97
N ASP A 279 -5.44 -7.13 25.91
CA ASP A 279 -6.70 -7.84 25.74
C ASP A 279 -7.53 -7.14 24.65
N ARG A 280 -7.95 -7.91 23.66
CA ARG A 280 -8.75 -7.43 22.52
C ARG A 280 -10.22 -7.81 22.64
N GLY A 281 -10.61 -8.45 23.74
CA GLY A 281 -11.93 -8.98 23.99
C GLY A 281 -12.12 -10.41 23.49
N LYS A 282 -13.31 -10.93 23.74
CA LYS A 282 -13.72 -12.30 23.42
C LYS A 282 -13.54 -12.60 21.92
N ASP A 283 -13.10 -13.82 21.61
CA ASP A 283 -12.91 -14.34 20.25
C ASP A 283 -11.83 -13.63 19.41
N ARG A 284 -10.88 -12.94 20.08
CA ARG A 284 -9.71 -12.36 19.44
C ARG A 284 -8.43 -12.84 20.11
N ASN A 285 -7.40 -13.08 19.30
CA ASN A 285 -6.06 -13.35 19.81
C ASN A 285 -5.53 -12.11 20.56
N THR A 286 -4.75 -12.36 21.61
CA THR A 286 -4.03 -11.33 22.37
C THR A 286 -3.27 -10.40 21.43
N GLY A 287 -3.47 -9.10 21.61
CA GLY A 287 -2.68 -8.07 20.95
C GLY A 287 -1.35 -7.87 21.67
N TRP A 288 -0.42 -7.21 21.00
CA TRP A 288 0.87 -6.81 21.58
C TRP A 288 1.09 -5.36 21.20
N GLU A 289 1.47 -4.54 22.16
CA GLU A 289 1.84 -3.14 21.96
C GLU A 289 3.17 -2.86 22.69
N ILE A 290 3.94 -1.89 22.20
CA ILE A 290 5.18 -1.45 22.83
C ILE A 290 4.86 -0.88 24.22
N ASP A 291 5.61 -1.33 25.22
CA ASP A 291 5.52 -0.81 26.59
C ASP A 291 6.00 0.66 26.64
N GLY A 292 5.31 1.46 27.45
CA GLY A 292 5.55 2.90 27.57
C GLY A 292 4.80 3.79 26.56
N ILE A 293 4.09 3.22 25.58
CA ILE A 293 3.23 4.00 24.67
C ILE A 293 1.81 4.10 25.25
N SER A 294 1.36 5.32 25.55
CA SER A 294 0.07 5.53 26.22
C SER A 294 -1.12 5.17 25.30
N ALA A 295 -2.17 4.60 25.90
CA ALA A 295 -3.42 4.30 25.18
C ALA A 295 -4.06 5.54 24.57
N ALA A 296 -3.90 6.71 25.22
CA ALA A 296 -4.36 7.99 24.70
C ALA A 296 -3.66 8.35 23.38
N LEU A 297 -2.33 8.18 23.30
CA LEU A 297 -1.56 8.45 22.08
C LEU A 297 -1.92 7.47 20.95
N ILE A 298 -2.12 6.18 21.29
CA ILE A 298 -2.58 5.17 20.33
C ILE A 298 -3.96 5.55 19.78
N SER A 299 -4.89 5.97 20.65
CA SER A 299 -6.23 6.41 20.26
C SER A 299 -6.19 7.64 19.38
N GLU A 300 -5.31 8.61 19.70
CA GLU A 300 -5.15 9.85 18.95
C GLU A 300 -4.73 9.61 17.51
N PHE A 301 -3.88 8.60 17.26
CA PHE A 301 -3.48 8.19 15.93
C PHE A 301 -4.38 7.08 15.32
N SER A 302 -5.49 6.74 15.97
CA SER A 302 -6.43 5.70 15.52
C SER A 302 -7.79 6.25 15.09
N ARG A 303 -7.87 7.55 14.75
CA ARG A 303 -9.12 8.28 14.47
C ARG A 303 -10.01 7.58 13.43
N ARG A 304 -9.42 6.89 12.44
CA ARG A 304 -10.18 6.06 11.49
C ARG A 304 -11.00 4.94 12.16
N THR A 305 -10.43 4.29 13.17
CA THR A 305 -11.08 3.18 13.87
C THR A 305 -12.00 3.68 14.98
N THR A 306 -11.56 4.69 15.74
CA THR A 306 -12.19 5.17 16.97
C THR A 306 -13.01 6.44 16.80
N GLY A 307 -13.01 7.08 15.64
CA GLY A 307 -13.65 8.37 15.41
C GLY A 307 -12.80 9.54 15.92
N GLY A 308 -13.18 10.75 15.47
CA GLY A 308 -12.63 12.02 15.92
C GLY A 308 -13.75 12.96 16.39
N VAL A 309 -13.40 14.19 16.77
CA VAL A 309 -14.41 15.19 17.16
C VAL A 309 -15.33 15.47 15.97
N GLY A 310 -16.60 15.08 16.07
CA GLY A 310 -17.60 15.29 15.02
C GLY A 310 -17.61 14.27 13.87
N VAL A 311 -16.76 13.22 13.91
CA VAL A 311 -16.70 12.18 12.86
C VAL A 311 -16.76 10.79 13.47
N GLU A 312 -17.73 9.97 13.04
CA GLU A 312 -17.85 8.58 13.48
C GLU A 312 -16.72 7.71 12.94
N GLY A 313 -16.13 6.88 13.79
CA GLY A 313 -15.17 5.85 13.41
C GLY A 313 -15.83 4.54 13.01
N ILE A 314 -15.02 3.61 12.48
CA ILE A 314 -15.49 2.29 12.03
C ILE A 314 -16.21 1.53 13.14
N GLU A 315 -15.71 1.59 14.38
CA GLU A 315 -16.35 0.83 15.48
C GLU A 315 -17.72 1.42 15.84
N GLN A 316 -17.86 2.76 15.88
CA GLN A 316 -19.17 3.40 16.10
C GLN A 316 -20.19 3.03 15.02
N VAL A 317 -19.80 3.17 13.75
CA VAL A 317 -20.71 2.83 12.64
C VAL A 317 -21.06 1.35 12.64
N LYS A 318 -20.09 0.47 12.93
CA LYS A 318 -20.33 -0.98 13.03
C LYS A 318 -21.31 -1.30 14.18
N ASP A 319 -21.16 -0.66 15.35
CA ASP A 319 -22.06 -0.89 16.48
C ASP A 319 -23.47 -0.36 16.18
N ARG A 320 -23.60 0.79 15.51
CA ARG A 320 -24.87 1.32 14.99
C ARG A 320 -25.54 0.34 14.02
N LEU A 321 -24.81 -0.18 13.03
CA LEU A 321 -25.32 -1.16 12.07
C LEU A 321 -25.76 -2.48 12.73
N ILE A 322 -25.07 -2.92 13.79
CA ILE A 322 -25.47 -4.09 14.57
C ILE A 322 -26.78 -3.83 15.34
N ALA A 323 -26.93 -2.64 15.93
CA ALA A 323 -28.14 -2.23 16.63
C ALA A 323 -29.34 -2.14 15.67
N GLU A 324 -29.16 -1.53 14.50
CA GLU A 324 -30.17 -1.46 13.43
C GLU A 324 -30.59 -2.85 12.96
N TYR A 325 -29.63 -3.74 12.67
CA TYR A 325 -29.92 -5.13 12.29
C TYR A 325 -30.73 -5.86 13.37
N THR A 326 -30.33 -5.69 14.63
CA THR A 326 -30.99 -6.36 15.76
C THR A 326 -32.42 -5.85 15.96
N ALA A 327 -32.64 -4.54 15.78
CA ALA A 327 -33.98 -3.94 15.86
C ALA A 327 -34.89 -4.42 14.73
N GLU A 328 -34.37 -4.55 13.51
CA GLU A 328 -35.13 -4.99 12.33
C GLU A 328 -35.45 -6.50 12.37
N HIS A 329 -34.50 -7.33 12.79
CA HIS A 329 -34.61 -8.79 12.70
C HIS A 329 -35.00 -9.47 14.04
N GLY A 330 -35.02 -8.72 15.14
CA GLY A 330 -35.39 -9.22 16.47
C GLY A 330 -34.35 -10.16 17.11
N HIS A 331 -33.16 -10.32 16.52
CA HIS A 331 -32.08 -11.14 17.04
C HIS A 331 -30.71 -10.58 16.68
N ALA A 332 -29.68 -10.95 17.44
CA ALA A 332 -28.31 -10.53 17.17
C ALA A 332 -27.78 -11.09 15.83
N PRO A 333 -26.94 -10.35 15.08
CA PRO A 333 -26.34 -10.82 13.84
C PRO A 333 -25.34 -11.97 14.08
N SER A 334 -25.30 -12.92 13.15
CA SER A 334 -24.26 -13.96 13.15
C SER A 334 -22.85 -13.37 12.94
N ALA A 335 -21.79 -14.09 13.32
CA ALA A 335 -20.41 -13.64 13.12
C ALA A 335 -20.09 -13.27 11.66
N ARG A 336 -20.65 -14.02 10.70
CA ARG A 336 -20.52 -13.71 9.27
C ARG A 336 -21.21 -12.40 8.90
N MET A 337 -22.38 -12.12 9.48
CA MET A 337 -23.08 -10.86 9.26
C MET A 337 -22.33 -9.70 9.92
N ILE A 338 -21.83 -9.87 11.15
CA ILE A 338 -20.99 -8.86 11.83
C ILE A 338 -19.78 -8.49 10.97
N ALA A 339 -19.11 -9.46 10.34
CA ALA A 339 -18.03 -9.20 9.40
C ALA A 339 -18.47 -8.37 8.18
N ARG A 340 -19.68 -8.60 7.65
CA ARG A 340 -20.25 -7.79 6.55
C ARG A 340 -20.61 -6.38 7.00
N LEU A 341 -21.26 -6.23 8.16
CA LEU A 341 -21.59 -4.93 8.73
C LEU A 341 -20.32 -4.13 9.03
N ARG A 342 -19.26 -4.78 9.51
CA ARG A 342 -17.93 -4.14 9.66
C ARG A 342 -17.35 -3.70 8.32
N GLN A 343 -17.48 -4.51 7.27
CA GLN A 343 -17.03 -4.12 5.93
C GLN A 343 -17.82 -2.92 5.41
N GLN A 344 -19.14 -2.90 5.64
CA GLN A 344 -20.00 -1.76 5.32
C GLN A 344 -19.58 -0.50 6.10
N ALA A 345 -19.41 -0.60 7.42
CA ALA A 345 -18.90 0.49 8.25
C ALA A 345 -17.55 1.04 7.75
N THR A 346 -16.65 0.14 7.32
CA THR A 346 -15.34 0.52 6.76
C THR A 346 -15.46 1.29 5.43
N LEU A 347 -16.52 1.04 4.65
CA LEU A 347 -16.78 1.74 3.39
C LEU A 347 -17.54 3.05 3.61
N GLU A 348 -18.49 3.09 4.55
CA GLU A 348 -19.25 4.29 4.90
C GLU A 348 -18.36 5.37 5.54
N THR A 349 -17.47 4.98 6.44
CA THR A 349 -16.53 5.88 7.12
C THR A 349 -15.31 6.25 6.27
N ARG A 350 -15.31 5.90 4.98
CA ARG A 350 -14.16 6.09 4.09
C ARG A 350 -14.18 7.50 3.47
N PRO A 351 -13.32 8.43 3.89
CA PRO A 351 -13.14 9.69 3.17
C PRO A 351 -12.54 9.43 1.77
N GLU A 352 -12.77 10.36 0.84
CA GLU A 352 -12.01 10.40 -0.41
C GLU A 352 -10.52 10.57 -0.09
N LYS A 353 -9.64 9.96 -0.90
CA LYS A 353 -8.20 10.09 -0.67
C LYS A 353 -7.77 11.45 -1.24
N GLU A 354 -7.63 12.45 -0.39
CA GLU A 354 -6.91 13.66 -0.72
C GLU A 354 -5.41 13.36 -0.64
N LEU A 355 -4.70 13.56 -1.76
CA LEU A 355 -3.25 13.43 -1.81
C LEU A 355 -2.67 14.75 -1.31
N HIS A 356 -2.23 14.80 -0.05
CA HIS A 356 -1.46 15.94 0.46
C HIS A 356 0.02 15.68 0.16
N SER A 357 0.65 16.59 -0.58
CA SER A 357 2.10 16.55 -0.74
C SER A 357 2.73 17.09 0.54
N LEU A 358 3.57 16.29 1.21
CA LEU A 358 4.33 16.70 2.41
C LEU A 358 5.20 17.94 2.12
N ALA A 359 5.71 18.05 0.89
CA ALA A 359 6.43 19.21 0.40
C ALA A 359 5.77 19.79 -0.86
N ALA A 360 5.56 21.11 -0.89
CA ALA A 360 5.22 21.83 -2.11
C ALA A 360 6.48 22.41 -2.76
N ASN A 361 6.54 22.36 -4.08
CA ASN A 361 7.54 23.07 -4.87
C ASN A 361 6.78 23.94 -5.89
N SER A 362 6.88 25.27 -5.77
CA SER A 362 6.10 26.20 -6.60
C SER A 362 6.72 26.39 -7.99
N GLY A 363 6.80 25.28 -8.76
CA GLY A 363 7.17 25.31 -10.17
C GLY A 363 8.58 25.83 -10.50
N PHE A 364 8.96 25.76 -11.78
CA PHE A 364 10.33 26.03 -12.22
C PHE A 364 10.56 27.47 -12.76
N GLY A 365 9.53 28.32 -12.83
CA GLY A 365 9.59 29.62 -13.52
C GLY A 365 10.13 30.78 -12.68
N THR A 366 9.90 30.77 -11.37
CA THR A 366 10.27 31.85 -10.44
C THR A 366 10.74 31.27 -9.11
N PRO A 367 11.73 31.88 -8.42
CA PRO A 367 12.07 31.47 -7.05
C PRO A 367 10.86 31.59 -6.12
N THR A 368 10.63 30.57 -5.31
CA THR A 368 9.58 30.58 -4.28
C THR A 368 9.89 31.66 -3.26
N SER A 369 8.98 32.63 -3.13
CA SER A 369 9.13 33.71 -2.14
C SER A 369 8.76 33.26 -0.73
N ARG A 370 9.23 33.98 0.28
CA ARG A 370 8.84 33.75 1.69
C ARG A 370 7.33 33.81 1.89
N ASP A 371 6.66 34.78 1.28
CA ASP A 371 5.21 34.98 1.44
C ASP A 371 4.41 33.87 0.77
N GLU A 372 4.87 33.39 -0.39
CA GLU A 372 4.29 32.22 -1.05
C GLU A 372 4.49 30.94 -0.22
N ALA A 373 5.71 30.72 0.30
CA ALA A 373 5.99 29.59 1.17
C ALA A 373 5.15 29.63 2.47
N ALA A 374 5.03 30.80 3.09
CA ALA A 374 4.21 30.99 4.28
C ALA A 374 2.72 30.77 4.00
N HIS A 375 2.21 31.23 2.85
CA HIS A 375 0.83 31.02 2.43
C HIS A 375 0.52 29.54 2.20
N LEU A 376 1.43 28.80 1.55
CA LEU A 376 1.26 27.35 1.32
C LEU A 376 1.21 26.55 2.63
N VAL A 377 2.04 26.91 3.60
CA VAL A 377 2.05 26.27 4.93
C VAL A 377 0.83 26.67 5.77
N ALA A 378 0.52 27.97 5.85
CA ALA A 378 -0.60 28.47 6.64
C ALA A 378 -1.96 28.05 6.09
N GLY A 379 -2.07 27.87 4.76
CA GLY A 379 -3.26 27.37 4.09
C GLY A 379 -3.46 25.86 4.15
N GLY A 380 -2.53 25.11 4.76
CA GLY A 380 -2.59 23.65 4.85
C GLY A 380 -2.35 22.94 3.50
N PHE A 381 -1.79 23.64 2.52
CA PHE A 381 -1.50 23.08 1.19
C PHE A 381 -0.20 22.27 1.17
N ALA A 382 0.72 22.50 2.12
CA ALA A 382 1.92 21.71 2.34
C ALA A 382 2.45 21.86 3.78
N GLU A 383 3.18 20.86 4.29
CA GLU A 383 3.87 20.94 5.59
C GLU A 383 5.27 21.55 5.47
N ALA A 384 5.88 21.44 4.29
CA ALA A 384 7.15 22.06 3.94
C ALA A 384 7.10 22.65 2.52
N VAL A 385 7.95 23.64 2.24
CA VAL A 385 8.07 24.25 0.90
C VAL A 385 9.53 24.25 0.47
N GLY A 386 9.81 23.72 -0.73
CA GLY A 386 11.16 23.70 -1.29
C GLY A 386 11.59 25.08 -1.77
N VAL A 387 12.71 25.59 -1.26
CA VAL A 387 13.19 26.98 -1.49
C VAL A 387 14.63 27.01 -2.04
N GLY A 388 15.00 25.96 -2.79
CA GLY A 388 16.40 25.67 -3.16
C GLY A 388 17.12 26.80 -3.88
N ARG A 389 16.48 27.50 -4.82
CA ARG A 389 17.13 28.62 -5.56
C ARG A 389 17.38 29.84 -4.68
N ALA A 390 16.44 30.15 -3.80
CA ALA A 390 16.62 31.20 -2.81
C ALA A 390 17.76 30.84 -1.86
N ALA A 391 17.86 29.57 -1.45
CA ALA A 391 18.90 29.08 -0.55
C ALA A 391 20.31 29.04 -1.22
N ILE A 392 20.39 28.82 -2.53
CA ILE A 392 21.65 28.91 -3.28
C ILE A 392 22.19 30.35 -3.27
N ALA A 393 21.33 31.34 -3.53
CA ALA A 393 21.71 32.75 -3.55
C ALA A 393 21.87 33.37 -2.15
N ASN A 394 21.31 32.74 -1.12
CA ASN A 394 21.29 33.25 0.24
C ASN A 394 21.78 32.16 1.21
N PRO A 395 23.10 32.10 1.52
CA PRO A 395 23.64 31.07 2.40
C PRO A 395 23.03 31.12 3.81
N ASP A 396 22.49 32.27 4.20
CA ASP A 396 21.85 32.58 5.47
C ASP A 396 20.32 32.81 5.33
N LEU A 397 19.67 32.25 4.30
CA LEU A 397 18.25 32.49 3.97
C LEU A 397 17.32 32.38 5.19
N ALA A 398 17.51 31.38 6.04
CA ALA A 398 16.67 31.17 7.23
C ALA A 398 16.78 32.34 8.23
N VAL A 399 17.96 32.94 8.37
CA VAL A 399 18.19 34.13 9.20
C VAL A 399 17.50 35.32 8.56
N ARG A 400 17.69 35.52 7.25
CA ARG A 400 17.04 36.61 6.51
C ARG A 400 15.52 36.55 6.61
N TRP A 401 14.93 35.37 6.46
CA TRP A 401 13.48 35.18 6.58
C TRP A 401 12.94 35.33 8.01
N ARG A 402 13.73 34.95 9.02
CA ARG A 402 13.35 35.11 10.43
C ARG A 402 13.39 36.57 10.86
N HIS A 403 14.33 37.34 10.33
CA HIS A 403 14.57 38.74 10.71
C HIS A 403 14.11 39.76 9.68
N ALA A 404 13.46 39.31 8.59
CA ALA A 404 13.03 40.15 7.47
C ALA A 404 14.17 41.00 6.87
N LEU A 405 15.36 40.40 6.71
CA LEU A 405 16.51 41.03 6.08
C LEU A 405 16.41 40.94 4.55
N PRO A 406 17.02 41.88 3.80
CA PRO A 406 17.05 41.83 2.34
C PRO A 406 17.71 40.54 1.84
N GLU A 407 17.17 39.93 0.80
CA GLU A 407 17.75 38.77 0.12
C GLU A 407 18.72 39.21 -0.99
N ASN A 408 19.71 38.38 -1.29
CA ASN A 408 20.54 38.53 -2.48
C ASN A 408 19.70 38.21 -3.72
N GLU A 409 19.92 38.96 -4.80
CA GLU A 409 19.33 38.64 -6.09
C GLU A 409 19.97 37.36 -6.66
N PRO A 410 19.18 36.33 -6.99
CA PRO A 410 19.74 35.11 -7.54
C PRO A 410 20.18 35.30 -9.00
N ASP A 411 21.39 34.84 -9.33
CA ASP A 411 21.94 34.78 -10.69
C ASP A 411 21.64 33.40 -11.33
N PRO A 412 20.65 33.30 -12.24
CA PRO A 412 20.24 32.02 -12.81
C PRO A 412 21.32 31.35 -13.65
N ASP A 413 22.25 32.12 -14.23
CA ASP A 413 23.31 31.61 -15.11
C ASP A 413 24.36 30.80 -14.32
N THR A 414 24.35 30.91 -12.99
CA THR A 414 25.26 30.18 -12.10
C THR A 414 24.67 28.89 -11.54
N PHE A 415 23.35 28.69 -11.67
CA PHE A 415 22.67 27.54 -11.09
C PHE A 415 22.99 26.23 -11.81
N TYR A 416 23.30 25.20 -11.02
CA TYR A 416 23.57 23.83 -11.48
C TYR A 416 24.74 23.73 -12.47
N THR A 417 25.66 24.71 -12.40
CA THR A 417 26.89 24.72 -13.20
C THR A 417 28.05 24.08 -12.42
N GLY A 418 29.07 23.60 -13.13
CA GLY A 418 30.25 23.00 -12.51
C GLY A 418 31.23 24.05 -11.98
N GLY A 419 31.58 23.98 -10.69
CA GLY A 419 32.55 24.88 -10.04
C GLY A 419 31.95 25.61 -8.82
N PRO A 420 32.76 26.42 -8.10
CA PRO A 420 32.31 27.07 -6.86
C PRO A 420 31.48 28.36 -7.07
N ARG A 421 31.53 28.95 -8.28
CA ARG A 421 30.83 30.20 -8.60
C ARG A 421 29.31 30.01 -8.53
N GLY A 422 28.61 30.93 -7.88
CA GLY A 422 27.18 30.86 -7.59
C GLY A 422 26.80 29.98 -6.39
N TYR A 423 27.77 29.41 -5.65
CA TYR A 423 27.52 28.53 -4.52
C TYR A 423 28.21 28.98 -3.23
N ILE A 424 29.34 29.67 -3.32
CA ILE A 424 30.15 30.10 -2.16
C ILE A 424 30.49 31.59 -2.16
N ASP A 425 30.04 32.32 -3.17
CA ASP A 425 30.39 33.72 -3.48
C ASP A 425 29.28 34.72 -3.15
N TYR A 426 28.10 34.25 -2.78
CA TYR A 426 27.04 35.10 -2.27
C TYR A 426 27.35 35.56 -0.83
N PRO A 427 27.27 36.87 -0.54
CA PRO A 427 27.54 37.38 0.81
C PRO A 427 26.45 36.95 1.78
N ALA A 428 26.83 36.63 3.02
CA ALA A 428 25.89 36.53 4.13
C ALA A 428 25.43 37.93 4.59
N ALA A 429 24.28 38.06 5.25
CA ALA A 429 23.76 39.36 5.68
C ALA A 429 24.68 40.11 6.66
N ASP A 430 25.51 39.37 7.39
CA ASP A 430 26.47 39.90 8.37
C ASP A 430 27.86 40.18 7.75
N GLU A 431 28.07 39.88 6.47
CA GLU A 431 29.32 40.17 5.77
C GLU A 431 29.24 41.50 5.00
N PRO A 432 30.24 42.38 5.10
CA PRO A 432 30.27 43.61 4.32
C PRO A 432 30.38 43.28 2.82
N VAL A 433 29.42 43.77 2.03
CA VAL A 433 29.43 43.62 0.56
C VAL A 433 30.66 44.32 -0.02
N VAL A 434 31.72 43.57 -0.31
CA VAL A 434 32.89 44.09 -1.03
C VAL A 434 32.52 44.22 -2.50
N ARG A 435 32.04 45.40 -2.90
CA ARG A 435 31.85 45.71 -4.33
C ARG A 435 33.22 45.83 -5.00
N ALA A 436 33.62 44.82 -5.76
CA ALA A 436 34.75 44.95 -6.68
C ALA A 436 34.42 46.08 -7.68
N SER A 437 35.26 47.12 -7.69
CA SER A 437 35.21 48.20 -8.68
C SER A 437 35.65 47.65 -10.03
N ALA A 438 35.04 48.15 -11.10
CA ALA A 438 35.16 47.72 -12.51
C ALA A 438 36.60 47.54 -13.03
#